data_AF-A0A963PWB4-F1
#
_entry.id   AF-A0A963PWB4-F1
#
_cell.length_a   1.000
_cell.length_b   1.000
_cell.length_c   1.000
_cell.angle_alpha   90.00
_cell.angle_beta   90.00
_cell.angle_gamma   90.00
#
_symmetry.space_group_name_H-M   'P 1'
#
loop_
_entity.id
_entity.type
_entity.pdbx_description
1 polymer ?
#
loop_
_entity_poly.entity_id
_entity_poly.type
_entity_poly.pdbx_seq_one_letter_code
_entity_poly.pdbx_strand_id
1 'polypeptide(L)'
;KTFCIPHGGGGPGVGPVCVVEDLVPYLPGHVSGDLPPHGAGAASGRDDTGTATRVGAISAAPLGNAAVLPISWMYCRMMGPDGLTAATEVAILSANYISARLKDHYPTLYASANGHVAHECILDLRPLKEASGGAQGVSAEDVAKRLMDYGFHAPTLSFPVPGTLMVEPTESETLQELDRFIAAMIAIREEIRMIERGEWPQDNNPLKHAPHTAASVVGDTWDRPYSREIGAFPLASLKQAKYWTPVGRIDNVHGDRNLFCSCVPVADYA
;
A
#
# COMPACT_ATOMS: atom_id res chain seq x y z
N LYS A 1 11.72 -0.56 1.35
CA LYS A 1 10.84 -1.52 2.07
C LYS A 1 11.55 -2.02 3.32
N THR A 2 12.15 -3.21 3.32
CA THR A 2 12.60 -3.94 4.53
C THR A 2 13.60 -3.19 5.42
N PHE A 3 14.56 -2.46 4.85
CA PHE A 3 15.65 -1.83 5.61
C PHE A 3 15.49 -0.31 5.75
N CYS A 4 14.27 0.15 6.01
CA CYS A 4 13.94 1.48 6.54
C CYS A 4 14.28 2.73 5.70
N ILE A 5 14.82 2.60 4.48
CA ILE A 5 14.89 3.76 3.56
C ILE A 5 13.46 4.31 3.35
N PRO A 6 13.24 5.63 3.54
CA PRO A 6 11.91 6.22 3.49
C PRO A 6 11.30 6.13 2.09
N HIS A 7 9.98 5.94 2.04
CA HIS A 7 9.25 5.77 0.77
C HIS A 7 9.19 7.03 -0.10
N GLY A 8 9.27 8.23 0.51
CA GLY A 8 9.40 9.52 -0.20
C GLY A 8 8.30 9.85 -1.22
N GLY A 9 7.13 9.23 -1.13
CA GLY A 9 6.02 9.42 -2.09
C GLY A 9 6.21 8.72 -3.44
N GLY A 10 7.15 7.77 -3.55
CA GLY A 10 7.45 7.05 -4.79
C GLY A 10 8.94 6.86 -5.08
N GLY A 11 9.81 7.11 -4.11
CA GLY A 11 11.26 7.09 -4.24
C GLY A 11 11.90 8.11 -3.29
N PRO A 12 13.19 7.96 -2.94
CA PRO A 12 14.18 7.08 -3.56
C PRO A 12 14.13 5.63 -3.05
N GLY A 13 14.74 4.72 -3.80
CA GLY A 13 14.95 3.34 -3.40
C GLY A 13 16.33 2.84 -3.82
N VAL A 14 16.77 1.73 -3.22
CA VAL A 14 17.98 1.01 -3.63
C VAL A 14 17.68 -0.48 -3.60
N GLY A 15 18.09 -1.20 -4.64
CA GLY A 15 17.90 -2.64 -4.79
C GLY A 15 19.23 -3.38 -4.90
N PRO A 16 20.00 -3.52 -3.80
CA PRO A 16 21.24 -4.29 -3.83
C PRO A 16 20.92 -5.77 -4.12
N VAL A 17 21.77 -6.42 -4.92
CA VAL A 17 21.67 -7.84 -5.24
C VAL A 17 22.86 -8.57 -4.66
N CYS A 18 22.60 -9.53 -3.79
CA CYS A 18 23.60 -10.51 -3.35
C CYS A 18 23.47 -11.75 -4.23
N VAL A 19 24.59 -12.28 -4.69
CA VAL A 19 24.63 -13.46 -5.57
C VAL A 19 25.45 -14.58 -4.95
N VAL A 20 25.21 -15.81 -5.38
CA VAL A 20 26.08 -16.95 -5.06
C VAL A 20 27.45 -16.80 -5.75
N GLU A 21 28.47 -17.50 -5.25
CA GLU A 21 29.86 -17.35 -5.67
C GLU A 21 30.06 -17.46 -7.20
N ASP A 22 29.42 -18.45 -7.83
CA ASP A 22 29.50 -18.68 -9.29
C ASP A 22 29.00 -17.49 -10.12
N LEU A 23 28.17 -16.63 -9.54
CA LEU A 23 27.59 -15.46 -10.20
C LEU A 23 28.39 -14.17 -9.97
N VAL A 24 29.38 -14.18 -9.07
CA VAL A 24 30.23 -13.01 -8.77
C VAL A 24 30.91 -12.44 -10.02
N PRO A 25 31.47 -13.26 -10.96
CA PRO A 25 32.08 -12.74 -12.18
C PRO A 25 31.12 -11.94 -13.07
N TYR A 26 29.82 -12.15 -12.93
CA TYR A 26 28.76 -11.51 -13.73
C TYR A 26 28.11 -10.30 -13.02
N LEU A 27 28.58 -9.91 -11.84
CA LEU A 27 28.08 -8.72 -11.16
C LEU A 27 28.30 -7.47 -12.02
N PRO A 28 27.43 -6.44 -11.90
CA PRO A 28 27.61 -5.18 -12.61
C PRO A 28 28.99 -4.54 -12.35
N GLY A 29 29.67 -4.15 -13.42
CA GLY A 29 30.84 -3.25 -13.40
C GLY A 29 30.44 -1.79 -13.58
N HIS A 30 31.43 -0.89 -13.58
CA HIS A 30 31.21 0.53 -13.90
C HIS A 30 32.40 1.11 -14.68
N VAL A 31 32.12 2.06 -15.58
CA VAL A 31 33.14 2.66 -16.47
C VAL A 31 34.21 3.45 -15.72
N SER A 32 33.91 3.93 -14.51
CA SER A 32 34.86 4.68 -13.67
C SER A 32 35.88 3.81 -12.95
N GLY A 33 35.79 2.47 -13.01
CA GLY A 33 36.80 1.56 -12.44
C GLY A 33 36.89 1.45 -10.91
N ASP A 34 36.21 2.33 -10.16
CA ASP A 34 36.45 2.54 -8.73
C ASP A 34 35.39 1.92 -7.79
N LEU A 35 35.40 0.60 -7.60
CA LEU A 35 34.67 -0.06 -6.48
C LEU A 35 35.51 -1.14 -5.75
N PRO A 36 35.20 -1.48 -4.47
CA PRO A 36 36.05 -2.29 -3.57
C PRO A 36 36.37 -3.70 -4.09
N PRO A 37 37.33 -4.45 -3.49
CA PRO A 37 38.37 -5.29 -4.14
C PRO A 37 37.89 -6.40 -5.09
N HIS A 38 36.59 -6.66 -5.15
CA HIS A 38 35.95 -7.45 -6.19
C HIS A 38 35.45 -6.57 -7.34
N GLY A 39 36.09 -5.43 -7.66
CA GLY A 39 35.45 -4.27 -8.29
C GLY A 39 36.19 -3.50 -9.41
N ALA A 40 37.32 -4.00 -9.95
CA ALA A 40 38.00 -3.34 -11.08
C ALA A 40 37.79 -4.14 -12.39
N GLY A 41 37.33 -3.46 -13.44
CA GLY A 41 37.30 -3.97 -14.80
C GLY A 41 36.03 -3.58 -15.57
N ALA A 42 36.15 -2.60 -16.46
CA ALA A 42 35.19 -2.40 -17.54
C ALA A 42 35.41 -3.51 -18.58
N ALA A 43 34.64 -4.57 -18.53
CA ALA A 43 34.51 -5.50 -19.64
C ALA A 43 33.07 -5.98 -19.66
N SER A 44 32.32 -5.58 -20.69
CA SER A 44 31.03 -6.16 -21.05
C SER A 44 31.29 -7.14 -22.19
N GLY A 45 31.29 -8.45 -21.93
CA GLY A 45 31.43 -9.48 -22.97
C GLY A 45 31.97 -10.84 -22.49
N ARG A 46 32.21 -11.77 -23.42
CA ARG A 46 33.23 -12.80 -23.22
C ARG A 46 34.54 -12.21 -23.72
N ASP A 47 35.64 -12.44 -23.01
CA ASP A 47 36.95 -12.14 -23.60
C ASP A 47 37.24 -13.09 -24.77
N ASP A 48 38.33 -12.84 -25.50
CA ASP A 48 38.75 -13.65 -26.66
C ASP A 48 39.04 -15.13 -26.30
N THR A 49 39.07 -15.48 -25.00
CA THR A 49 39.25 -16.84 -24.48
C THR A 49 37.93 -17.51 -24.06
N GLY A 50 36.79 -16.82 -24.21
CA GLY A 50 35.47 -17.32 -23.85
C GLY A 50 35.13 -17.20 -22.36
N THR A 51 35.95 -16.49 -21.58
CA THR A 51 35.78 -16.33 -20.13
C THR A 51 34.70 -15.29 -19.82
N ALA A 52 33.87 -15.57 -18.82
CA ALA A 52 32.83 -14.66 -18.37
C ALA A 52 33.42 -13.35 -17.82
N THR A 53 32.98 -12.21 -18.35
CA THR A 53 33.31 -10.89 -17.79
C THR A 53 32.05 -10.24 -17.20
N ARG A 54 32.25 -9.16 -16.44
CA ARG A 54 31.17 -8.46 -15.74
C ARG A 54 30.04 -8.04 -16.68
N VAL A 55 28.84 -7.96 -16.15
CA VAL A 55 27.78 -7.22 -16.85
C VAL A 55 28.15 -5.74 -16.78
N GLY A 56 27.95 -4.98 -17.86
CA GLY A 56 28.28 -3.55 -17.89
C GLY A 56 27.53 -2.71 -16.84
N ALA A 57 27.68 -1.38 -16.90
CA ALA A 57 27.03 -0.49 -15.94
C ALA A 57 25.49 -0.57 -16.03
N ILE A 58 24.84 -0.79 -14.87
CA ILE A 58 23.37 -0.78 -14.70
C ILE A 58 22.86 0.57 -14.17
N SER A 59 23.73 1.32 -13.49
CA SER A 59 23.44 2.63 -12.91
C SER A 59 24.50 3.64 -13.33
N ALA A 60 24.12 4.91 -13.43
CA ALA A 60 25.02 6.00 -13.83
C ALA A 60 26.11 6.30 -12.80
N ALA A 61 25.86 5.96 -11.54
CA ALA A 61 26.86 6.00 -10.47
C ALA A 61 27.14 4.56 -10.00
N PRO A 62 28.38 4.24 -9.61
CA PRO A 62 28.79 2.87 -9.34
C PRO A 62 28.05 2.22 -8.15
N LEU A 63 27.65 3.00 -7.15
CA LEU A 63 26.84 2.53 -6.01
C LEU A 63 25.38 3.02 -6.06
N GLY A 64 24.92 3.50 -7.21
CA GLY A 64 23.62 4.16 -7.33
C GLY A 64 23.50 5.35 -6.36
N ASN A 65 22.38 5.43 -5.63
CA ASN A 65 22.18 6.44 -4.61
C ASN A 65 22.85 6.04 -3.28
N ALA A 66 24.17 6.19 -3.21
CA ALA A 66 24.96 5.82 -2.03
C ALA A 66 24.56 6.59 -0.76
N ALA A 67 24.00 7.79 -0.90
CA ALA A 67 23.69 8.69 0.22
C ALA A 67 22.61 8.14 1.16
N VAL A 68 21.75 7.24 0.70
CA VAL A 68 20.69 6.63 1.53
C VAL A 68 21.11 5.31 2.19
N LEU A 69 22.23 4.70 1.78
CA LEU A 69 22.73 3.44 2.34
C LEU A 69 23.01 3.48 3.85
N PRO A 70 23.48 4.60 4.45
CA PRO A 70 23.63 4.70 5.89
C PRO A 70 22.33 4.43 6.68
N ILE A 71 21.16 4.63 6.09
CA ILE A 71 19.86 4.36 6.76
C ILE A 71 19.73 2.86 7.04
N SER A 72 19.87 2.03 6.01
CA SER A 72 19.83 0.57 6.14
C SER A 72 20.96 0.05 7.03
N TRP A 73 22.16 0.64 6.91
CA TRP A 73 23.30 0.28 7.76
C TRP A 73 23.00 0.56 9.24
N MET A 74 22.51 1.76 9.56
CA MET A 74 22.14 2.13 10.92
C MET A 74 21.05 1.23 11.48
N TYR A 75 20.01 0.92 10.70
CA TYR A 75 18.95 0.00 11.11
C TYR A 75 19.52 -1.37 11.52
N CYS A 76 20.30 -2.01 10.65
CA CYS A 76 20.89 -3.31 10.96
C CYS A 76 21.83 -3.25 12.17
N ARG A 77 22.61 -2.17 12.33
CA ARG A 77 23.56 -2.03 13.45
C ARG A 77 22.88 -1.76 14.79
N MET A 78 21.80 -1.00 14.80
CA MET A 78 21.06 -0.69 16.03
C MET A 78 20.16 -1.85 16.46
N MET A 79 19.53 -2.55 15.52
CA MET A 79 18.67 -3.70 15.82
C MET A 79 19.49 -4.92 16.26
N GLY A 80 20.65 -5.15 15.65
CA GLY A 80 21.42 -6.37 15.85
C GLY A 80 20.66 -7.63 15.38
N PRO A 81 21.25 -8.83 15.53
CA PRO A 81 20.65 -10.07 15.05
C PRO A 81 19.30 -10.38 15.73
N ASP A 82 19.23 -10.19 17.05
CA ASP A 82 18.03 -10.50 17.84
C ASP A 82 16.88 -9.54 17.50
N GLY A 83 17.17 -8.24 17.38
CA GLY A 83 16.18 -7.24 17.00
C GLY A 83 15.65 -7.46 15.58
N LEU A 84 16.51 -7.81 14.62
CA LEU A 84 16.08 -8.13 13.25
C LEU A 84 15.19 -9.39 13.20
N THR A 85 15.46 -10.37 14.06
CA THR A 85 14.64 -11.57 14.20
C THR A 85 13.27 -11.21 14.81
N ALA A 86 13.26 -10.47 15.92
CA ALA A 86 12.04 -10.02 16.57
C ALA A 86 11.16 -9.14 15.66
N ALA A 87 11.77 -8.25 14.87
CA ALA A 87 11.05 -7.45 13.88
C ALA A 87 10.31 -8.34 12.87
N THR A 88 10.97 -9.39 12.37
CA THR A 88 10.36 -10.34 11.43
C THR A 88 9.21 -11.11 12.08
N GLU A 89 9.41 -11.61 13.31
CA GLU A 89 8.39 -12.34 14.07
C GLU A 89 7.15 -11.48 14.33
N VAL A 90 7.34 -10.22 14.74
CA VAL A 90 6.24 -9.28 15.01
C VAL A 90 5.52 -8.89 13.73
N ALA A 91 6.22 -8.66 12.62
CA ALA A 91 5.56 -8.38 11.33
C ALA A 91 4.62 -9.53 10.91
N ILE A 92 5.06 -10.78 11.07
CA ILE A 92 4.23 -11.97 10.80
C ILE A 92 3.07 -12.06 11.80
N LEU A 93 3.33 -11.82 13.08
CA LEU A 93 2.31 -11.82 14.13
C LEU A 93 1.21 -10.79 13.85
N SER A 94 1.57 -9.56 13.53
CA SER A 94 0.64 -8.46 13.24
C SER A 94 -0.27 -8.78 12.05
N ALA A 95 0.28 -9.34 10.96
CA ALA A 95 -0.51 -9.73 9.81
C ALA A 95 -1.48 -10.89 10.12
N ASN A 96 -1.02 -11.89 10.88
CA ASN A 96 -1.87 -12.98 11.33
C ASN A 96 -2.95 -12.51 12.31
N TYR A 97 -2.65 -11.55 13.17
CA TYR A 97 -3.62 -10.92 14.07
C TYR A 97 -4.74 -10.24 13.28
N ILE A 98 -4.41 -9.40 12.29
CA ILE A 98 -5.41 -8.78 11.41
C ILE A 98 -6.24 -9.83 10.69
N SER A 99 -5.59 -10.81 10.04
CA SER A 99 -6.26 -11.90 9.32
C SER A 99 -7.25 -12.66 10.22
N ALA A 100 -6.81 -13.05 11.42
CA ALA A 100 -7.64 -13.78 12.38
C ALA A 100 -8.83 -12.97 12.89
N ARG A 101 -8.64 -11.66 13.12
CA ARG A 101 -9.71 -10.76 13.62
C ARG A 101 -10.72 -10.39 12.54
N LEU A 102 -10.34 -10.42 11.27
CA LEU A 102 -11.21 -10.08 10.15
C LEU A 102 -11.85 -11.29 9.45
N LYS A 103 -11.48 -12.53 9.81
CA LYS A 103 -11.89 -13.77 9.13
C LYS A 103 -13.40 -13.91 8.86
N ASP A 104 -14.24 -13.47 9.80
CA ASP A 104 -15.71 -13.61 9.72
C ASP A 104 -16.39 -12.45 8.95
N HIS A 105 -15.59 -11.47 8.53
CA HIS A 105 -16.01 -10.26 7.83
C HIS A 105 -15.47 -10.22 6.40
N TYR A 106 -14.20 -10.60 6.22
CA TYR A 106 -13.46 -10.62 4.97
C TYR A 106 -12.66 -11.92 4.90
N PRO A 107 -12.98 -12.84 3.99
CA PRO A 107 -12.20 -14.07 3.83
C PRO A 107 -10.75 -13.78 3.45
N THR A 108 -9.80 -14.43 4.12
CA THR A 108 -8.39 -14.42 3.72
C THR A 108 -8.20 -15.33 2.50
N LEU A 109 -7.77 -14.76 1.38
CA LEU A 109 -7.75 -15.46 0.09
C LEU A 109 -6.72 -16.59 0.02
N TYR A 110 -5.51 -16.35 0.54
CA TYR A 110 -4.44 -17.33 0.56
C TYR A 110 -3.89 -17.47 1.97
N ALA A 111 -3.80 -18.71 2.45
CA ALA A 111 -3.20 -19.06 3.72
C ALA A 111 -2.50 -20.43 3.61
N SER A 112 -1.58 -20.67 4.53
CA SER A 112 -0.99 -22.00 4.73
C SER A 112 -2.04 -23.05 5.12
N ALA A 113 -1.67 -24.34 5.10
CA ALA A 113 -2.55 -25.43 5.52
C ALA A 113 -3.11 -25.26 6.95
N ASN A 114 -2.40 -24.55 7.81
CA ASN A 114 -2.83 -24.26 9.19
C ASN A 114 -3.57 -22.92 9.33
N GLY A 115 -3.90 -22.24 8.22
CA GLY A 115 -4.64 -20.98 8.23
C GLY A 115 -3.80 -19.72 8.51
N HIS A 116 -2.48 -19.83 8.60
CA HIS A 116 -1.58 -18.69 8.83
C HIS A 116 -1.12 -18.05 7.53
N VAL A 117 -0.86 -16.74 7.60
CA VAL A 117 -0.25 -15.92 6.55
C VAL A 117 1.21 -15.58 6.92
N ALA A 118 1.93 -14.94 6.01
CA ALA A 118 3.27 -14.40 6.28
C ALA A 118 3.17 -12.99 6.91
N HIS A 119 3.92 -12.01 6.40
CA HIS A 119 3.93 -10.62 6.86
C HIS A 119 2.81 -9.75 6.27
N GLU A 120 1.96 -10.33 5.42
CA GLU A 120 0.82 -9.68 4.79
C GLU A 120 -0.33 -10.67 4.55
N CYS A 121 -1.56 -10.18 4.42
CA CYS A 121 -2.73 -10.98 4.06
C CYS A 121 -3.55 -10.33 2.94
N ILE A 122 -4.22 -11.16 2.13
CA ILE A 122 -5.13 -10.69 1.07
C ILE A 122 -6.57 -10.93 1.53
N LEU A 123 -7.35 -9.86 1.63
CA LEU A 123 -8.76 -9.88 1.95
C LEU A 123 -9.58 -9.94 0.66
N ASP A 124 -10.43 -10.96 0.54
CA ASP A 124 -11.28 -11.16 -0.64
C ASP A 124 -12.61 -10.42 -0.53
N LEU A 125 -12.74 -9.33 -1.29
CA LEU A 125 -13.96 -8.51 -1.32
C LEU A 125 -14.89 -8.90 -2.48
N ARG A 126 -14.48 -9.81 -3.37
CA ARG A 126 -15.28 -10.17 -4.55
C ARG A 126 -16.63 -10.79 -4.19
N PRO A 127 -16.74 -11.70 -3.18
CA PRO A 127 -18.05 -12.19 -2.75
C PRO A 127 -18.96 -11.09 -2.20
N LEU A 128 -18.38 -10.07 -1.54
CA LEU A 128 -19.14 -8.92 -1.02
C LEU A 128 -19.67 -8.05 -2.16
N LYS A 129 -18.86 -7.84 -3.20
CA LYS A 129 -19.30 -7.15 -4.42
C LYS A 129 -20.49 -7.86 -5.05
N GLU A 130 -20.42 -9.19 -5.18
CA GLU A 130 -21.52 -9.97 -5.74
C GLU A 130 -22.78 -9.86 -4.88
N ALA A 131 -22.66 -10.11 -3.57
CA ALA A 131 -23.78 -10.09 -2.63
C ALA A 131 -24.47 -8.71 -2.49
N SER A 132 -23.74 -7.62 -2.72
CA SER A 132 -24.26 -6.25 -2.59
C SER A 132 -24.79 -5.64 -3.90
N GLY A 133 -24.79 -6.38 -5.01
CA GLY A 133 -25.34 -5.90 -6.29
C GLY A 133 -24.53 -6.23 -7.54
N GLY A 134 -23.68 -7.25 -7.50
CA GLY A 134 -22.92 -7.71 -8.66
C GLY A 134 -22.06 -6.62 -9.29
N ALA A 135 -22.31 -6.29 -10.57
CA ALA A 135 -21.57 -5.27 -11.30
C ALA A 135 -21.62 -3.88 -10.63
N GLN A 136 -22.73 -3.53 -9.97
CA GLN A 136 -22.95 -2.26 -9.28
C GLN A 136 -22.70 -2.34 -7.77
N GLY A 137 -22.41 -3.54 -7.25
CA GLY A 137 -22.15 -3.78 -5.84
C GLY A 137 -20.91 -3.05 -5.31
N VAL A 138 -20.66 -3.20 -4.02
CA VAL A 138 -19.54 -2.56 -3.33
C VAL A 138 -18.22 -3.18 -3.80
N SER A 139 -17.39 -2.36 -4.43
CA SER A 139 -16.07 -2.78 -4.94
C SER A 139 -14.98 -2.63 -3.88
N ALA A 140 -13.82 -3.23 -4.13
CA ALA A 140 -12.63 -2.99 -3.31
C ALA A 140 -12.18 -1.51 -3.33
N GLU A 141 -12.42 -0.80 -4.44
CA GLU A 141 -12.16 0.63 -4.52
C GLU A 141 -13.09 1.43 -3.59
N ASP A 142 -14.38 1.07 -3.52
CA ASP A 142 -15.33 1.72 -2.61
C ASP A 142 -14.86 1.60 -1.15
N VAL A 143 -14.41 0.41 -0.73
CA VAL A 143 -13.83 0.19 0.60
C VAL A 143 -12.54 0.99 0.80
N ALA A 144 -11.66 1.03 -0.21
CA ALA A 144 -10.42 1.80 -0.17
C ALA A 144 -10.68 3.31 0.01
N LYS A 145 -11.67 3.87 -0.69
CA LYS A 145 -12.06 5.29 -0.50
C LYS A 145 -12.74 5.49 0.85
N ARG A 146 -13.59 4.56 1.29
CA ARG A 146 -14.29 4.67 2.57
C ARG A 146 -13.34 4.64 3.76
N LEU A 147 -12.24 3.88 3.69
CA LEU A 147 -11.18 3.90 4.71
C LEU A 147 -10.59 5.29 4.97
N MET A 148 -10.57 6.19 3.97
CA MET A 148 -10.13 7.57 4.14
C MET A 148 -11.02 8.32 5.14
N ASP A 149 -12.33 8.06 5.12
CA ASP A 149 -13.27 8.64 6.08
C ASP A 149 -13.03 8.13 7.50
N TYR A 150 -12.49 6.92 7.63
CA TYR A 150 -12.03 6.32 8.89
C TYR A 150 -10.61 6.76 9.30
N GLY A 151 -9.95 7.60 8.50
CA GLY A 151 -8.61 8.13 8.79
C GLY A 151 -7.46 7.23 8.36
N PHE A 152 -7.70 6.27 7.45
CA PHE A 152 -6.67 5.36 6.95
C PHE A 152 -6.37 5.60 5.47
N HIS A 153 -5.10 5.50 5.12
CA HIS A 153 -4.73 5.21 3.74
C HIS A 153 -5.13 3.76 3.42
N ALA A 154 -5.63 3.53 2.21
CA ALA A 154 -6.03 2.19 1.80
C ALA A 154 -4.81 1.23 1.72
N PRO A 155 -4.99 -0.06 2.03
CA PRO A 155 -4.02 -1.09 1.68
C PRO A 155 -3.82 -1.21 0.16
N THR A 156 -2.90 -2.07 -0.27
CA THR A 156 -2.66 -2.32 -1.70
C THR A 156 -3.94 -2.83 -2.36
N LEU A 157 -4.40 -2.11 -3.40
CA LEU A 157 -5.68 -2.36 -4.05
C LEU A 157 -5.50 -3.20 -5.32
N SER A 158 -6.30 -4.26 -5.45
CA SER A 158 -6.46 -5.06 -6.68
C SER A 158 -5.18 -5.70 -7.24
N PHE A 159 -4.15 -5.86 -6.41
CA PHE A 159 -2.92 -6.58 -6.73
C PHE A 159 -2.51 -7.43 -5.52
N PRO A 160 -2.07 -8.70 -5.72
CA PRO A 160 -1.89 -9.40 -6.99
C PRO A 160 -3.19 -9.91 -7.62
N VAL A 161 -4.32 -9.81 -6.92
CA VAL A 161 -5.62 -10.31 -7.39
C VAL A 161 -6.61 -9.14 -7.57
N PRO A 162 -7.22 -8.96 -8.75
CA PRO A 162 -8.22 -7.91 -8.97
C PRO A 162 -9.40 -8.00 -8.01
N GLY A 163 -9.85 -6.85 -7.49
CA GLY A 163 -11.00 -6.81 -6.58
C GLY A 163 -10.71 -7.23 -5.14
N THR A 164 -9.45 -7.25 -4.73
CA THR A 164 -9.02 -7.58 -3.36
C THR A 164 -8.25 -6.43 -2.71
N LEU A 165 -8.01 -6.55 -1.40
CA LEU A 165 -7.12 -5.65 -0.65
C LEU A 165 -6.00 -6.47 0.00
N MET A 166 -4.74 -6.08 -0.19
CA MET A 166 -3.58 -6.70 0.44
C MET A 166 -3.02 -5.81 1.54
N VAL A 167 -2.99 -6.34 2.77
CA VAL A 167 -2.68 -5.62 4.02
C VAL A 167 -1.35 -6.10 4.60
N GLU A 168 -0.39 -5.18 4.74
CA GLU A 168 0.94 -5.39 5.32
C GLU A 168 1.10 -4.39 6.50
N PRO A 169 0.91 -4.79 7.77
CA PRO A 169 0.94 -3.86 8.91
C PRO A 169 2.35 -3.50 9.38
N THR A 170 3.35 -4.31 9.03
CA THR A 170 4.72 -4.25 9.60
C THR A 170 4.76 -4.49 11.12
N GLU A 171 5.96 -4.49 11.67
CA GLU A 171 6.26 -4.60 13.09
C GLU A 171 6.22 -3.27 13.85
N SER A 172 6.18 -2.15 13.12
CA SER A 172 6.33 -0.81 13.70
C SER A 172 5.01 -0.22 14.22
N GLU A 173 3.88 -0.79 13.81
CA GLU A 173 2.56 -0.32 14.24
C GLU A 173 2.17 -0.87 15.60
N THR A 174 1.55 -0.03 16.42
CA THR A 174 1.10 -0.44 17.76
C THR A 174 -0.15 -1.32 17.66
N LEU A 175 -0.38 -2.19 18.66
CA LEU A 175 -1.60 -3.00 18.72
C LEU A 175 -2.87 -2.15 18.64
N GLN A 176 -2.85 -0.96 19.25
CA GLN A 176 -3.96 -0.01 19.21
C GLN A 176 -4.26 0.46 17.78
N GLU A 177 -3.22 0.68 16.95
CA GLU A 177 -3.42 1.06 15.56
C GLU A 177 -3.95 -0.10 14.71
N LEU A 178 -3.47 -1.33 14.96
CA LEU A 178 -4.02 -2.53 14.33
C LEU A 178 -5.50 -2.71 14.68
N ASP A 179 -5.86 -2.55 15.95
CA ASP A 179 -7.25 -2.64 16.40
C ASP A 179 -8.13 -1.52 15.82
N ARG A 180 -7.61 -0.31 15.64
CA ARG A 180 -8.33 0.78 14.94
C ARG A 180 -8.61 0.42 13.49
N PHE A 181 -7.63 -0.13 12.77
CA PHE A 181 -7.82 -0.58 11.39
C PHE A 181 -8.84 -1.72 11.30
N ILE A 182 -8.74 -2.72 12.18
CA ILE A 182 -9.68 -3.84 12.27
C ILE A 182 -11.10 -3.33 12.55
N ALA A 183 -11.26 -2.40 13.50
CA ALA A 183 -12.55 -1.81 13.83
C ALA A 183 -13.15 -1.02 12.64
N ALA A 184 -12.32 -0.27 11.91
CA ALA A 184 -12.75 0.43 10.70
C ALA A 184 -13.22 -0.55 9.62
N MET A 185 -12.47 -1.62 9.37
CA MET A 185 -12.86 -2.66 8.41
C MET A 185 -14.16 -3.36 8.84
N ILE A 186 -14.32 -3.71 10.11
CA ILE A 186 -15.56 -4.33 10.61
C ILE A 186 -16.75 -3.36 10.47
N ALA A 187 -16.58 -2.09 10.79
CA ALA A 187 -17.63 -1.08 10.61
C ALA A 187 -18.02 -0.93 9.14
N ILE A 188 -17.03 -0.90 8.23
CA ILE A 188 -17.28 -0.90 6.79
C ILE A 188 -18.00 -2.20 6.36
N ARG A 189 -17.69 -3.36 6.95
CA ARG A 189 -18.43 -4.59 6.65
C ARG A 189 -19.91 -4.46 7.03
N GLU A 190 -20.23 -3.82 8.14
CA GLU A 190 -21.61 -3.54 8.54
C GLU A 190 -22.31 -2.58 7.57
N GLU A 191 -21.62 -1.53 7.11
CA GLU A 191 -22.13 -0.65 6.05
C GLU A 191 -22.49 -1.44 4.78
N ILE A 192 -21.67 -2.42 4.40
CA ILE A 192 -21.96 -3.34 3.28
C ILE A 192 -23.18 -4.22 3.62
N ARG A 193 -23.31 -4.74 4.86
CA ARG A 193 -24.47 -5.54 5.28
C ARG A 193 -25.78 -4.75 5.18
N MET A 194 -25.76 -3.44 5.43
CA MET A 194 -26.95 -2.59 5.28
C MET A 194 -27.38 -2.48 3.81
N ILE A 195 -26.42 -2.43 2.88
CA ILE A 195 -26.71 -2.47 1.43
C ILE A 195 -27.22 -3.85 1.00
N GLU A 196 -26.58 -4.94 1.46
CA GLU A 196 -27.02 -6.33 1.21
C GLU A 196 -28.47 -6.58 1.68
N ARG A 197 -28.87 -5.93 2.79
CA ARG A 197 -30.24 -6.01 3.36
C ARG A 197 -31.24 -5.03 2.74
N GLY A 198 -30.79 -4.14 1.85
CA GLY A 198 -31.64 -3.11 1.24
C GLY A 198 -32.03 -1.96 2.17
N GLU A 199 -31.35 -1.81 3.32
CA GLU A 199 -31.55 -0.69 4.24
C GLU A 199 -30.97 0.63 3.67
N TRP A 200 -29.88 0.52 2.90
CA TRP A 200 -29.33 1.62 2.11
C TRP A 200 -29.43 1.34 0.61
N PRO A 201 -29.73 2.37 -0.22
CA PRO A 201 -29.67 2.25 -1.67
C PRO A 201 -28.29 1.81 -2.15
N GLN A 202 -28.25 0.98 -3.20
CA GLN A 202 -27.00 0.47 -3.78
C GLN A 202 -26.11 1.57 -4.38
N ASP A 203 -26.73 2.63 -4.90
CA ASP A 203 -26.10 3.75 -5.60
C ASP A 203 -25.93 5.00 -4.71
N ASN A 204 -26.67 5.11 -3.61
CA ASN A 204 -26.64 6.26 -2.70
C ASN A 204 -26.38 5.84 -1.24
N ASN A 205 -25.12 5.61 -0.91
CA ASN A 205 -24.67 5.16 0.42
C ASN A 205 -23.26 5.71 0.74
N PRO A 206 -22.77 5.58 1.99
CA PRO A 206 -21.47 6.15 2.38
C PRO A 206 -20.30 5.61 1.54
N LEU A 207 -20.32 4.33 1.14
CA LEU A 207 -19.27 3.69 0.36
C LEU A 207 -19.17 4.26 -1.06
N LYS A 208 -20.29 4.53 -1.73
CA LYS A 208 -20.32 5.11 -3.09
C LYS A 208 -19.93 6.58 -3.12
N HIS A 209 -20.23 7.32 -2.05
CA HIS A 209 -19.91 8.74 -1.94
C HIS A 209 -18.57 9.05 -1.28
N ALA A 210 -17.87 8.04 -0.76
CA ALA A 210 -16.55 8.22 -0.19
C ALA A 210 -15.50 8.59 -1.26
N PRO A 211 -14.51 9.43 -0.92
CA PRO A 211 -14.31 10.05 0.40
C PRO A 211 -15.12 11.35 0.59
N HIS A 212 -15.42 11.69 1.84
CA HIS A 212 -16.18 12.87 2.21
C HIS A 212 -15.26 14.05 2.53
N THR A 213 -15.24 15.06 1.65
CA THR A 213 -14.49 16.30 1.89
C THR A 213 -15.21 17.19 2.90
N ALA A 214 -14.47 18.10 3.55
CA ALA A 214 -15.07 19.10 4.45
C ALA A 214 -16.16 19.90 3.75
N ALA A 215 -15.91 20.37 2.51
CA ALA A 215 -16.86 21.11 1.69
C ALA A 215 -18.16 20.31 1.44
N SER A 216 -18.05 19.00 1.14
CA SER A 216 -19.22 18.15 0.92
C SER A 216 -20.09 17.99 2.18
N VAL A 217 -19.47 18.05 3.36
CA VAL A 217 -20.14 17.84 4.65
C VAL A 217 -20.81 19.11 5.15
N VAL A 218 -20.17 20.27 4.97
CA VAL A 218 -20.70 21.57 5.45
C VAL A 218 -21.63 22.27 4.47
N GLY A 219 -21.79 21.75 3.24
CA GLY A 219 -22.69 22.32 2.25
C GLY A 219 -24.14 22.42 2.73
N ASP A 220 -24.88 23.40 2.20
CA ASP A 220 -26.23 23.74 2.68
C ASP A 220 -27.22 22.58 2.54
N THR A 221 -27.11 21.81 1.46
CA THR A 221 -27.98 20.67 1.15
C THR A 221 -27.31 19.34 1.49
N TRP A 222 -28.11 18.36 1.92
CA TRP A 222 -27.66 17.01 2.19
C TRP A 222 -28.70 16.00 1.70
N ASP A 223 -28.59 15.62 0.43
CA ASP A 223 -29.50 14.70 -0.24
C ASP A 223 -28.97 13.25 -0.20
N ARG A 224 -28.74 12.75 1.01
CA ARG A 224 -28.19 11.41 1.23
C ARG A 224 -28.98 10.70 2.34
N PRO A 225 -29.21 9.38 2.23
CA PRO A 225 -30.06 8.61 3.17
C PRO A 225 -29.35 8.27 4.49
N TYR A 226 -28.19 8.86 4.75
CA TYR A 226 -27.39 8.69 5.97
C TYR A 226 -26.97 10.06 6.48
N SER A 227 -26.62 10.19 7.75
CA SER A 227 -26.27 11.49 8.33
C SER A 227 -24.88 11.98 7.88
N ARG A 228 -24.65 13.29 7.97
CA ARG A 228 -23.31 13.89 7.83
C ARG A 228 -22.30 13.27 8.79
N GLU A 229 -22.76 12.90 9.99
CA GLU A 229 -21.93 12.23 11.00
C GLU A 229 -21.48 10.85 10.53
N ILE A 230 -22.35 10.04 9.94
CA ILE A 230 -21.97 8.76 9.32
C ILE A 230 -20.95 8.99 8.21
N GLY A 231 -21.14 10.02 7.37
CA GLY A 231 -20.20 10.36 6.31
C GLY A 231 -18.81 10.75 6.83
N ALA A 232 -18.74 11.69 7.76
CA ALA A 232 -17.51 12.36 8.17
C ALA A 232 -16.84 11.78 9.42
N PHE A 233 -17.60 11.27 10.37
CA PHE A 233 -17.14 10.83 11.69
C PHE A 233 -17.72 9.45 12.05
N PRO A 234 -17.44 8.40 11.25
CA PRO A 234 -17.99 7.07 11.50
C PRO A 234 -17.51 6.46 12.82
N LEU A 235 -16.45 7.01 13.44
CA LEU A 235 -15.97 6.68 14.78
C LEU A 235 -15.94 7.92 15.65
N ALA A 236 -16.32 7.78 16.93
CA ALA A 236 -16.34 8.89 17.89
C ALA A 236 -14.96 9.55 18.07
N SER A 237 -13.87 8.77 17.99
CA SER A 237 -12.49 9.26 18.09
C SER A 237 -12.14 10.26 16.97
N LEU A 238 -12.73 10.14 15.79
CA LEU A 238 -12.47 11.03 14.66
C LEU A 238 -13.04 12.44 14.87
N LYS A 239 -13.94 12.63 15.84
CA LYS A 239 -14.40 13.97 16.23
C LYS A 239 -13.31 14.78 16.93
N GLN A 240 -12.32 14.12 17.52
CA GLN A 240 -11.21 14.77 18.22
C GLN A 240 -10.05 15.10 17.26
N ALA A 241 -9.75 14.19 16.33
CA ALA A 241 -8.71 14.35 15.33
C ALA A 241 -9.17 13.78 13.99
N LYS A 242 -9.34 14.65 13.00
CA LYS A 242 -9.80 14.30 11.66
C LYS A 242 -8.80 14.75 10.61
N TYR A 243 -8.38 13.82 9.77
CA TYR A 243 -7.80 14.14 8.48
C TYR A 243 -8.93 14.30 7.46
N TRP A 244 -8.98 15.43 6.76
CA TRP A 244 -9.94 15.69 5.69
C TRP A 244 -9.31 15.38 4.34
N THR A 245 -9.98 14.59 3.51
CA THR A 245 -9.54 14.44 2.12
C THR A 245 -9.72 15.78 1.39
N PRO A 246 -8.70 16.25 0.65
CA PRO A 246 -8.77 17.56 0.01
C PRO A 246 -9.74 17.60 -1.19
N VAL A 247 -9.98 16.43 -1.80
CA VAL A 247 -10.87 16.27 -2.96
C VAL A 247 -11.78 15.06 -2.76
N GLY A 248 -12.88 15.03 -3.51
CA GLY A 248 -13.78 13.88 -3.59
C GLY A 248 -13.17 12.73 -4.39
N ARG A 249 -14.01 11.78 -4.79
CA ARG A 249 -13.56 10.66 -5.62
C ARG A 249 -13.06 11.16 -6.98
N ILE A 250 -11.87 10.70 -7.36
CA ILE A 250 -11.23 11.04 -8.64
C ILE A 250 -11.92 10.30 -9.79
N ASP A 251 -12.17 11.00 -10.90
CA ASP A 251 -12.59 10.39 -12.16
C ASP A 251 -11.36 9.99 -12.98
N ASN A 252 -10.97 8.72 -12.84
CA ASN A 252 -9.79 8.18 -13.53
C ASN A 252 -9.96 8.18 -15.06
N VAL A 253 -11.15 7.86 -15.56
CA VAL A 253 -11.41 7.72 -17.00
C VAL A 253 -11.39 9.08 -17.70
N HIS A 254 -11.89 10.12 -17.03
CA HIS A 254 -11.82 11.48 -17.57
C HIS A 254 -10.37 11.94 -17.76
N GLY A 255 -9.50 11.71 -16.78
CA GLY A 255 -8.09 12.12 -16.83
C GLY A 255 -7.34 11.47 -18.00
N ASP A 256 -7.51 10.16 -18.19
CA ASP A 256 -6.88 9.43 -19.30
C ASP A 256 -7.38 9.89 -20.68
N ARG A 257 -8.66 10.29 -20.78
CA ARG A 257 -9.27 10.79 -22.02
C ARG A 257 -8.91 12.25 -22.32
N ASN A 258 -8.55 13.03 -21.30
CA ASN A 258 -8.26 14.46 -21.39
C ASN A 258 -6.87 14.75 -20.81
N LEU A 259 -5.85 14.11 -21.39
CA LEU A 259 -4.50 14.11 -20.85
C LEU A 259 -3.91 15.53 -20.75
N PHE A 260 -3.66 15.97 -19.52
CA PHE A 260 -3.01 17.24 -19.24
C PHE A 260 -1.98 17.06 -18.11
N CYS A 261 -0.69 17.09 -18.47
CA CYS A 261 0.43 16.74 -17.57
C CYS A 261 1.31 17.94 -17.17
N SER A 262 0.80 19.15 -17.35
CA SER A 262 1.45 20.41 -16.92
C SER A 262 0.52 21.19 -16.00
N CYS A 263 1.00 22.26 -15.36
CA CYS A 263 0.11 23.18 -14.67
C CYS A 263 -0.83 23.85 -15.69
N VAL A 264 -2.10 24.02 -15.33
CA VAL A 264 -3.00 24.86 -16.13
C VAL A 264 -2.54 26.32 -15.97
N PRO A 265 -2.74 27.18 -16.98
CA PRO A 265 -2.53 28.61 -16.84
C PRO A 265 -3.20 29.13 -15.56
N VAL A 266 -2.52 30.04 -14.83
CA VAL A 266 -3.07 30.60 -13.58
C VAL A 266 -4.45 31.23 -13.79
N ALA A 267 -4.68 31.79 -14.99
CA ALA A 267 -5.95 32.38 -15.40
C ALA A 267 -7.12 31.38 -15.44
N ASP A 268 -6.84 30.08 -15.58
CA ASP A 268 -7.85 29.03 -15.71
C ASP A 268 -8.25 28.41 -14.36
N TYR A 269 -7.66 28.87 -13.24
CA TYR A 269 -8.04 28.48 -11.87
C TYR A 269 -9.17 29.32 -11.27
N ALA A 270 -9.64 30.37 -11.98
CA ALA A 270 -10.61 31.35 -11.49
C ALA A 270 -12.07 30.93 -11.68
#